data_AF-A0A1Q7YV31-F1
#
_entry.id   AF-A0A1Q7YV31-F1
#
_cell.length_a   1.000
_cell.length_b   1.000
_cell.length_c   1.000
_cell.angle_alpha   90.00
_cell.angle_beta   90.00
_cell.angle_gamma   90.00
#
_symmetry.space_group_name_H-M   'P 1'
#
loop_
_entity.id
_entity.type
_entity.pdbx_description
1 polymer ?
#
loop_
_entity_poly.entity_id
_entity_poly.type
_entity_poly.pdbx_seq_one_letter_code
_entity_poly.pdbx_strand_id
1 'polypeptide(L)'
;MSDLLDETAVIDSIGICTLVTPIVFTETPEAYQTVLGKETTEEDMRRIGRGISDLERYLDIERGHTKAMDTLPRRLIEAEVDVNGKRVKLGRETWDRLRDEYYRYRGWSPEGVPNGIVGR
;
A
#
# COMPACT_ATOMS: atom_id res chain seq x y z
N MET A 1 -5.81 -6.11 0.64
CA MET A 1 -5.18 -5.58 -0.59
C MET A 1 -4.23 -4.43 -0.28
N SER A 2 -4.58 -3.48 0.60
CA SER A 2 -3.57 -2.58 1.16
C SER A 2 -2.55 -3.32 2.03
N ASP A 3 -2.97 -4.38 2.72
CA ASP A 3 -2.06 -5.17 3.55
C ASP A 3 -0.91 -5.80 2.74
N LEU A 4 -1.14 -6.11 1.46
CA LEU A 4 -0.10 -6.65 0.59
C LEU A 4 1.05 -5.65 0.38
N LEU A 5 0.75 -4.34 0.33
CA LEU A 5 1.78 -3.30 0.24
C LEU A 5 2.66 -3.29 1.50
N ASP A 6 2.01 -3.37 2.67
CA ASP A 6 2.72 -3.37 3.97
C ASP A 6 3.53 -4.68 4.14
N GLU A 7 2.99 -5.83 3.74
CA GLU A 7 3.70 -7.12 3.73
C GLU A 7 4.91 -7.09 2.80
N THR A 8 4.74 -6.60 1.57
CA THR A 8 5.82 -6.46 0.59
C THR A 8 6.91 -5.53 1.11
N ALA A 9 6.56 -4.41 1.75
CA ALA A 9 7.55 -3.50 2.33
C ALA A 9 8.44 -4.19 3.37
N VAL A 10 7.90 -5.10 4.19
CA VAL A 10 8.69 -5.93 5.10
C VAL A 10 9.57 -6.91 4.34
N ILE A 11 9.00 -7.67 3.39
CA ILE A 11 9.72 -8.68 2.60
C ILE A 11 10.91 -8.09 1.84
N ASP A 12 10.71 -6.95 1.19
CA ASP A 12 11.75 -6.22 0.48
C ASP A 12 12.83 -5.72 1.45
N SER A 13 12.45 -5.28 2.65
CA SER A 13 13.39 -4.79 3.68
C SER A 13 14.28 -5.89 4.26
N ILE A 14 13.78 -7.12 4.36
CA ILE A 14 14.55 -8.27 4.87
C ILE A 14 15.25 -9.07 3.76
N GLY A 15 15.08 -8.66 2.50
CA GLY A 15 15.78 -9.22 1.34
C GLY A 15 15.21 -10.56 0.85
N ILE A 16 13.97 -10.90 1.18
CA ILE A 16 13.29 -12.06 0.60
C ILE A 16 12.70 -11.67 -0.75
N CYS A 17 12.68 -12.61 -1.71
CA CYS A 17 12.12 -12.35 -3.03
C CYS A 17 10.62 -12.02 -2.95
N THR A 18 10.21 -10.87 -3.49
CA THR A 18 8.82 -10.39 -3.42
C THR A 18 7.79 -11.36 -4.03
N LEU A 19 8.21 -12.23 -4.97
CA LEU A 19 7.33 -13.22 -5.60
C LEU A 19 6.78 -14.26 -4.63
N VAL A 20 7.47 -14.50 -3.50
CA VAL A 20 7.02 -15.46 -2.50
C VAL A 20 6.22 -14.82 -1.37
N THR A 21 6.07 -13.49 -1.35
CA THR A 21 5.36 -12.74 -0.29
C THR A 21 4.02 -13.37 0.12
N PRO A 22 3.09 -13.69 -0.80
CA PRO A 22 1.78 -14.22 -0.42
C PRO A 22 1.82 -15.63 0.20
N ILE A 23 2.97 -16.31 0.10
CA ILE A 23 3.16 -17.70 0.54
C ILE A 23 3.92 -17.75 1.86
N VAL A 24 4.85 -16.81 2.10
CA VAL A 24 5.83 -16.92 3.20
C VAL A 24 5.71 -15.84 4.28
N PHE A 25 4.83 -14.84 4.10
CA PHE A 25 4.73 -13.73 5.05
C PHE A 25 4.40 -14.23 6.46
N THR A 26 3.50 -15.20 6.58
CA THR A 26 3.08 -15.80 7.86
C THR A 26 4.20 -16.53 8.62
N GLU A 27 5.19 -17.06 7.90
CA GLU A 27 6.36 -17.77 8.41
C GLU A 27 7.55 -16.84 8.64
N THR A 28 7.47 -15.60 8.14
CA THR A 28 8.54 -14.61 8.21
C THR A 28 8.92 -14.25 9.66
N PRO A 29 7.99 -14.12 10.63
CA PRO A 29 8.34 -13.90 12.04
C PRO A 29 9.28 -14.97 12.62
N GLU A 30 8.98 -16.24 12.37
CA GLU A 30 9.81 -17.36 12.85
C GLU A 30 11.18 -17.36 12.18
N ALA A 31 11.24 -17.17 10.87
CA ALA A 31 12.50 -17.06 10.14
C ALA A 31 13.35 -15.88 10.64
N TYR A 32 12.74 -14.72 10.87
CA TYR A 32 13.41 -13.52 11.38
C TYR A 32 14.00 -13.76 12.77
N GLN A 33 13.23 -14.34 13.69
CA GLN A 33 13.70 -14.69 15.03
C GLN A 33 14.83 -15.72 14.98
N THR A 34 14.73 -16.72 14.11
CA THR A 34 15.74 -17.79 13.98
C THR A 34 17.08 -17.23 13.51
N VAL A 35 17.07 -16.28 12.58
CA VAL A 35 18.30 -15.70 12.00
C VAL A 35 18.89 -14.61 12.89
N LEU A 36 18.05 -13.76 13.49
CA LEU A 36 18.51 -12.55 14.18
C LEU A 36 18.41 -12.61 15.71
N GLY A 37 17.79 -13.65 16.27
CA GLY A 37 17.57 -13.80 17.71
C GLY A 37 16.61 -12.78 18.32
N LYS A 38 15.79 -12.12 17.49
CA LYS A 38 14.85 -11.07 17.92
C LYS A 38 13.42 -11.55 17.74
N GLU A 39 12.67 -11.55 18.84
CA GLU A 39 11.24 -11.88 18.82
C GLU A 39 10.45 -10.80 18.07
N THR A 40 9.47 -11.25 17.31
CA THR A 40 8.53 -10.41 16.57
C THR A 40 7.28 -11.23 16.27
N THR A 41 6.17 -10.55 16.06
CA THR A 41 4.91 -11.17 15.64
C THR A 41 4.56 -10.78 14.21
N GLU A 42 3.59 -11.45 13.60
CA GLU A 42 3.01 -11.03 12.32
C GLU A 42 2.42 -9.61 12.42
N GLU A 43 1.73 -9.29 13.53
CA GLU A 43 1.18 -7.97 13.78
C GLU A 43 2.26 -6.89 13.85
N ASP A 44 3.38 -7.18 14.53
CA ASP A 44 4.54 -6.28 14.57
C ASP A 44 5.11 -6.03 13.17
N MET A 45 5.25 -7.08 12.36
CA MET A 45 5.72 -6.94 10.98
C MET A 45 4.78 -6.08 10.16
N ARG A 46 3.46 -6.31 10.22
CA ARG A 46 2.46 -5.49 9.52
C ARG A 46 2.52 -4.02 9.96
N ARG A 47 2.70 -3.78 11.26
CA ARG A 47 2.88 -2.43 11.81
C ARG A 47 4.16 -1.76 11.29
N ILE A 48 5.27 -2.49 11.21
CA ILE A 48 6.53 -2.02 10.64
C ILE A 48 6.36 -1.71 9.14
N GLY A 49 5.77 -2.63 8.38
CA GLY A 49 5.48 -2.47 6.95
C GLY A 49 4.64 -1.24 6.64
N ARG A 50 3.59 -1.00 7.44
CA ARG A 50 2.79 0.23 7.37
C ARG A 50 3.62 1.48 7.61
N GLY A 51 4.49 1.46 8.62
CA GLY A 51 5.38 2.58 8.91
C GLY A 51 6.35 2.88 7.77
N ILE A 52 6.88 1.84 7.11
CA ILE A 52 7.76 1.98 5.95
C ILE A 52 7.00 2.61 4.78
N SER A 53 5.84 2.07 4.43
CA SER A 53 5.06 2.56 3.29
C SER A 53 4.48 3.98 3.52
N ASP A 54 4.14 4.33 4.78
CA ASP A 54 3.78 5.70 5.17
C ASP A 54 4.98 6.66 5.06
N LEU A 55 6.18 6.22 5.44
CA LEU A 55 7.41 7.01 5.30
C LEU A 55 7.73 7.28 3.82
N GLU A 56 7.64 6.27 2.96
CA GLU A 56 7.81 6.42 1.50
C GLU A 56 6.85 7.48 0.96
N ARG A 57 5.56 7.36 1.32
CA ARG A 57 4.54 8.34 0.93
C ARG A 57 4.90 9.76 1.37
N TYR A 58 5.39 9.93 2.58
CA TYR A 58 5.78 11.25 3.09
C TYR A 58 6.98 11.82 2.35
N LEU A 59 7.99 10.99 2.07
CA LEU A 59 9.14 11.41 1.28
C LEU A 59 8.73 11.83 -0.15
N ASP A 60 7.72 11.20 -0.73
CA ASP A 60 7.17 11.62 -2.02
C ASP A 60 6.45 12.97 -1.92
N ILE A 61 5.66 13.19 -0.86
CA ILE A 61 4.97 14.47 -0.60
C ILE A 61 5.99 15.60 -0.42
N GLU A 62 7.06 15.37 0.35
CA GLU A 62 8.16 16.33 0.52
C GLU A 62 8.84 16.67 -0.82
N ARG A 63 8.79 15.76 -1.80
CA ARG A 63 9.29 15.97 -3.18
C ARG A 63 8.24 16.56 -4.12
N GLY A 64 7.09 16.98 -3.60
CA GLY A 64 6.03 17.64 -4.36
C GLY A 64 4.94 16.72 -4.89
N HIS A 65 4.87 15.47 -4.42
CA HIS A 65 3.74 14.59 -4.73
C HIS A 65 2.44 15.13 -4.14
N THR A 66 1.36 15.08 -4.91
CA THR A 66 0.05 15.58 -4.48
C THR A 66 -1.05 14.58 -4.81
N LYS A 67 -2.22 14.71 -4.16
CA LYS A 67 -3.44 13.95 -4.47
C LYS A 67 -3.79 13.92 -5.96
N ALA A 68 -3.47 14.98 -6.72
CA ALA A 68 -3.75 15.05 -8.15
C ALA A 68 -2.92 14.04 -8.97
N MET A 69 -1.77 13.62 -8.46
CA MET A 69 -0.89 12.62 -9.08
C MET A 69 -1.34 11.18 -8.79
N ASP A 70 -2.18 10.96 -7.77
CA ASP A 70 -2.78 9.66 -7.45
C ASP A 70 -3.95 9.37 -8.43
N THR A 71 -3.59 9.11 -9.68
CA THR A 71 -4.53 8.83 -10.76
C THR A 71 -4.05 7.72 -11.68
N LEU A 72 -4.97 7.13 -12.43
CA LEU A 72 -4.67 6.12 -13.44
C LEU A 72 -4.50 6.77 -14.83
N PRO A 73 -3.82 6.10 -15.77
CA PRO A 73 -3.83 6.49 -17.17
C PRO A 73 -5.26 6.72 -17.68
N ARG A 74 -5.46 7.80 -18.45
CA ARG A 74 -6.78 8.24 -18.96
C ARG A 74 -7.62 7.11 -19.53
N ARG A 75 -6.99 6.21 -20.29
CA ARG A 75 -7.64 5.05 -20.92
C ARG A 75 -8.32 4.13 -19.89
N LEU A 76 -7.73 3.92 -18.71
CA LEU A 76 -8.33 3.05 -17.68
C LEU A 76 -9.54 3.69 -17.00
N ILE A 77 -9.61 5.03 -16.97
CA ILE A 77 -10.71 5.77 -16.36
C ILE A 77 -11.87 5.94 -17.34
N GLU A 78 -11.57 6.28 -18.60
CA GLU A 78 -12.57 6.74 -19.57
C GLU A 78 -13.04 5.65 -20.55
N ALA A 79 -12.21 4.64 -20.84
CA ALA A 79 -12.58 3.64 -21.83
C ALA A 79 -13.69 2.73 -21.32
N GLU A 80 -14.62 2.41 -22.21
CA GLU A 80 -15.63 1.40 -21.97
C GLU A 80 -15.16 0.03 -22.44
N VAL A 81 -15.43 -0.98 -21.60
CA VAL A 81 -15.21 -2.39 -21.90
C VAL A 81 -16.54 -3.13 -21.91
N ASP A 82 -16.63 -4.19 -22.69
CA ASP A 82 -17.76 -5.11 -22.61
C ASP A 82 -17.50 -6.13 -21.52
N VAL A 83 -18.42 -6.23 -20.57
CA VAL A 83 -18.43 -7.28 -19.55
C VAL A 83 -19.77 -7.99 -19.65
N ASN A 84 -19.77 -9.15 -20.31
CA ASN A 84 -20.94 -10.01 -20.51
C ASN A 84 -22.12 -9.28 -21.19
N GLY A 85 -21.85 -8.55 -22.28
CA GLY A 85 -22.86 -7.81 -23.06
C GLY A 85 -23.27 -6.47 -22.45
N LYS A 86 -22.60 -6.03 -21.36
CA LYS A 86 -22.82 -4.72 -20.75
C LYS A 86 -21.58 -3.85 -20.94
N ARG A 87 -21.77 -2.67 -21.53
CA ARG A 87 -20.73 -1.64 -21.60
C ARG A 87 -20.57 -1.01 -20.23
N VAL A 88 -19.38 -1.16 -19.65
CA VAL A 88 -19.02 -0.59 -18.35
C VAL A 88 -17.73 0.22 -18.48
N LYS A 89 -17.59 1.23 -17.63
CA LYS A 89 -16.36 2.03 -17.49
C LYS A 89 -16.12 2.29 -16.01
N LEU A 90 -14.86 2.51 -15.64
CA LEU A 90 -14.52 2.92 -14.28
C LEU A 90 -15.16 4.29 -13.98
N GLY A 91 -14.87 5.30 -14.81
CA GLY A 91 -15.36 6.65 -14.62
C GLY A 91 -14.61 7.43 -13.54
N ARG A 92 -14.55 8.75 -13.71
CA ARG A 92 -13.81 9.64 -12.80
C ARG A 92 -14.37 9.64 -11.38
N GLU A 93 -15.70 9.66 -11.25
CA GLU A 93 -16.38 9.62 -9.95
C GLU A 93 -16.02 8.36 -9.14
N THR A 94 -16.11 7.17 -9.76
CA THR A 94 -15.72 5.92 -9.11
C THR A 94 -14.25 5.92 -8.73
N TRP A 95 -13.36 6.40 -9.61
CA TRP A 95 -11.93 6.49 -9.32
C TRP A 95 -11.66 7.39 -8.11
N ASP A 96 -12.23 8.59 -8.09
CA ASP A 96 -12.05 9.55 -6.99
C ASP A 96 -12.58 8.98 -5.67
N ARG A 97 -13.73 8.28 -5.69
CA ARG A 97 -14.28 7.59 -4.53
C ARG A 97 -13.35 6.48 -4.03
N LEU A 98 -12.82 5.63 -4.91
CA LEU A 98 -11.93 4.53 -4.54
C LEU A 98 -10.62 5.04 -3.94
N ARG A 99 -10.05 6.12 -4.48
CA ARG A 99 -8.86 6.78 -3.91
C ARG A 99 -9.15 7.31 -2.50
N ASP A 100 -10.27 8.01 -2.32
CA ASP A 100 -10.61 8.61 -1.03
C ASP A 100 -10.99 7.52 0.01
N GLU A 101 -11.57 6.39 -0.42
CA GLU A 101 -11.74 5.18 0.39
C GLU A 101 -10.40 4.58 0.82
N TYR A 102 -9.43 4.52 -0.09
CA TYR A 102 -8.08 4.05 0.23
C TYR A 102 -7.40 4.92 1.29
N TYR A 103 -7.44 6.25 1.16
CA TYR A 103 -6.89 7.15 2.18
C TYR A 103 -7.54 6.96 3.55
N ARG A 104 -8.88 6.84 3.60
CA ARG A 104 -9.60 6.57 4.86
C ARG A 104 -9.19 5.24 5.47
N TYR A 105 -9.07 4.19 4.66
CA TYR A 105 -8.59 2.88 5.12
C TYR A 105 -7.16 2.96 5.67
N ARG A 106 -6.30 3.76 5.04
CA ARG A 106 -4.92 4.01 5.51
C ARG A 106 -4.85 4.89 6.75
N GLY A 107 -5.95 5.56 7.12
CA GLY A 107 -5.94 6.59 8.16
C GLY A 107 -5.21 7.85 7.74
N TRP A 108 -5.10 8.12 6.43
CA TRP A 108 -4.50 9.34 5.88
C TRP A 108 -5.52 10.48 5.81
N SER A 109 -5.04 11.72 5.71
CA SER A 109 -5.90 12.90 5.47
C SER A 109 -6.61 12.82 4.11
N PRO A 110 -7.66 13.63 3.86
CA PRO A 110 -8.30 13.73 2.54
C PRO A 110 -7.36 14.11 1.39
N GLU A 111 -6.22 14.72 1.70
CA GLU A 111 -5.15 15.11 0.78
C GLU A 111 -4.13 13.98 0.55
N GLY A 112 -4.32 12.83 1.20
CA GLY A 112 -3.45 11.66 1.09
C GLY A 112 -2.15 11.78 1.88
N VAL A 113 -2.19 12.48 3.02
CA VAL A 113 -1.05 12.65 3.94
C VAL A 113 -1.16 11.64 5.10
N PRO A 114 -0.14 10.81 5.35
CA PRO A 114 -0.12 9.91 6.51
C PRO A 114 -0.21 10.65 7.84
N ASN A 115 -1.08 10.17 8.74
CA ASN A 115 -1.15 10.67 10.10
C ASN A 115 -0.19 9.87 10.98
N GLY A 116 0.77 10.53 11.65
CA GLY A 116 1.58 9.89 12.69
C GLY A 116 2.97 9.43 12.29
N ILE A 117 3.65 10.14 11.38
CA ILE A 117 5.09 9.91 11.23
C ILE A 117 5.79 10.28 12.53
N VAL A 118 6.32 9.25 13.19
CA VAL A 118 7.21 9.28 14.34
C VAL A 118 8.53 9.88 13.85
N GLY A 119 8.53 11.20 13.70
CA GLY A 119 9.61 11.97 13.12
C GLY A 119 9.56 13.43 13.56
N ARG A 120 9.24 13.66 14.84
CA ARG A 120 9.62 14.84 15.62
C ARG A 120 9.94 14.42 17.04
#